data_AF-A0A945V559-F1
#
_entry.id   AF-A0A945V559-F1
#
_cell.length_a   1.000
_cell.length_b   1.000
_cell.length_c   1.000
_cell.angle_alpha   90.00
_cell.angle_beta   90.00
_cell.angle_gamma   90.00
#
_symmetry.space_group_name_H-M   'P 1'
#
loop_
_entity.id
_entity.type
_entity.pdbx_description
1 polymer ?
#
loop_
_entity_poly.entity_id
_entity_poly.type
_entity_poly.pdbx_seq_one_letter_code
_entity_poly.pdbx_strand_id
1 'polypeptide(L)'
;KKQANDFEMIYVENDQIFVESSFSGVHQKMVFSKYWIQISVEQIRPNRMKIFVGSHGNRLEVGRLLPAAKKRDLMNQIKLLATV
;
A
#
# COMPACT_ATOMS: atom_id res chain seq x y z
N LYS A 1 15.19 9.44 -1.85
CA LYS A 1 16.10 8.84 -0.83
C LYS A 1 15.31 8.86 0.47
N LYS A 2 15.27 7.77 1.25
CA LYS A 2 14.44 7.72 2.47
C LYS A 2 14.82 8.87 3.42
N GLN A 3 13.84 9.63 3.89
CA GLN A 3 14.01 10.72 4.86
C GLN A 3 13.56 10.29 6.26
N ALA A 4 13.98 11.03 7.29
CA ALA A 4 13.63 10.73 8.68
C ALA A 4 12.11 10.78 8.94
N ASN A 5 11.41 11.62 8.19
CA ASN A 5 9.96 11.83 8.32
C ASN A 5 9.15 10.98 7.33
N ASP A 6 9.81 10.07 6.58
CA ASP A 6 9.09 9.19 5.68
C ASP A 6 8.30 8.17 6.50
N PHE A 7 7.01 8.08 6.22
CA PHE A 7 6.10 7.12 6.86
C PHE A 7 5.13 6.52 5.85
N GLU A 8 4.55 5.39 6.21
CA GLU A 8 3.47 4.76 5.47
C GLU A 8 2.55 4.09 6.50
N MET A 9 1.27 4.41 6.43
CA MET A 9 0.25 3.95 7.36
C MET A 9 -0.94 3.44 6.56
N ILE A 10 -1.35 2.21 6.85
CA ILE A 10 -2.55 1.57 6.30
C ILE A 10 -3.42 1.17 7.48
N TYR A 11 -4.65 1.66 7.50
CA TYR A 11 -5.58 1.38 8.59
C TYR A 11 -7.01 1.25 8.05
N VAL A 12 -7.85 0.57 8.83
CA VAL A 12 -9.26 0.37 8.51
C VAL A 12 -10.10 1.14 9.50
N GLU A 13 -11.07 1.86 8.99
CA GLU A 13 -12.09 2.53 9.78
C GLU A 13 -13.44 2.29 9.08
N ASN A 14 -14.36 1.62 9.78
CA ASN A 14 -15.60 1.10 9.22
C ASN A 14 -15.33 0.22 7.97
N ASP A 15 -16.01 0.50 6.86
CA ASP A 15 -15.84 -0.21 5.58
C ASP A 15 -14.83 0.47 4.64
N GLN A 16 -13.95 1.30 5.20
CA GLN A 16 -12.96 2.06 4.45
C GLN A 16 -11.53 1.70 4.86
N ILE A 17 -10.66 1.60 3.86
CA ILE A 17 -9.22 1.39 4.01
C ILE A 17 -8.54 2.69 3.65
N PHE A 18 -7.81 3.23 4.61
CA PHE A 18 -7.04 4.46 4.46
C PHE A 18 -5.58 4.09 4.20
N VAL A 19 -4.99 4.73 3.20
CA VAL A 19 -3.56 4.64 2.91
C VAL A 19 -2.99 6.05 2.95
N GLU A 20 -2.12 6.32 3.91
CA GLU A 20 -1.43 7.58 4.06
C GLU A 20 0.08 7.35 4.02
N SER A 21 0.79 8.17 3.26
CA SER A 21 2.24 8.03 3.14
C SER A 21 2.90 9.38 2.94
N SER A 22 4.13 9.49 3.46
CA SER A 22 5.08 10.52 3.06
C SER A 22 6.36 9.83 2.60
N PHE A 23 6.81 10.13 1.38
CA PHE A 23 8.05 9.60 0.86
C PHE A 23 8.84 10.68 0.13
N SER A 24 10.06 10.95 0.60
CA SER A 24 10.92 12.00 0.05
C SER A 24 10.23 13.37 -0.04
N GLY A 25 9.40 13.70 0.96
CA GLY A 25 8.64 14.95 1.03
C GLY A 25 7.32 14.98 0.24
N VAL A 26 6.99 13.91 -0.49
CA VAL A 26 5.70 13.79 -1.19
C VAL A 26 4.70 13.10 -0.28
N HIS A 27 3.65 13.82 0.09
CA HIS A 27 2.54 13.31 0.88
C HIS A 27 1.42 12.81 -0.03
N GLN A 28 0.91 11.62 0.25
CA GLN A 28 -0.21 11.01 -0.48
C GLN A 28 -1.18 10.38 0.51
N LYS A 29 -2.47 10.66 0.32
CA LYS A 29 -3.55 10.07 1.09
C LYS A 29 -4.63 9.59 0.13
N MET A 30 -5.03 8.34 0.29
CA MET A 30 -6.11 7.73 -0.48
C MET A 30 -7.01 6.91 0.43
N VAL A 31 -8.29 6.88 0.07
CA VAL A 31 -9.32 6.12 0.77
C VAL A 31 -9.96 5.17 -0.23
N PHE A 32 -10.07 3.91 0.16
CA PHE A 32 -10.65 2.85 -0.67
C PHE A 32 -11.80 2.20 0.09
N SER A 33 -12.88 1.85 -0.61
CA SER A 33 -13.89 0.95 -0.04
C SER A 33 -13.29 -0.45 0.09
N LYS A 34 -13.47 -1.11 1.24
CA LYS A 34 -12.98 -2.49 1.44
C LYS A 34 -13.54 -3.47 0.41
N TYR A 35 -14.73 -3.20 -0.12
CA TYR A 35 -15.43 -4.06 -1.08
C TYR A 35 -14.88 -3.97 -2.51
N TRP A 36 -14.16 -2.89 -2.82
CA TRP A 36 -13.70 -2.59 -4.19
C TRP A 36 -12.19 -2.44 -4.28
N ILE A 37 -11.48 -2.72 -3.19
CA ILE A 37 -10.02 -2.66 -3.15
C ILE A 37 -9.43 -3.82 -3.95
N GLN A 38 -8.45 -3.48 -4.78
CA GLN A 38 -7.67 -4.42 -5.54
C GLN A 38 -6.20 -4.25 -5.16
N ILE A 39 -5.54 -5.39 -4.98
CA ILE A 39 -4.12 -5.44 -4.68
C ILE A 39 -3.44 -6.05 -5.90
N SER A 40 -2.52 -5.30 -6.50
CA SER A 40 -1.73 -5.77 -7.63
C SER A 40 -0.24 -5.70 -7.30
N VAL A 41 0.51 -6.61 -7.89
CA VAL A 41 1.95 -6.72 -7.72
C VAL A 41 2.60 -6.55 -9.07
N GLU A 42 3.56 -5.64 -9.17
CA GLU A 42 4.38 -5.47 -10.35
C GLU A 42 5.81 -5.91 -10.05
N GLN A 43 6.27 -6.96 -10.73
CA GLN A 43 7.65 -7.41 -10.67
C GLN A 43 8.51 -6.50 -11.57
N ILE A 44 9.41 -5.72 -10.97
CA ILE A 44 10.29 -4.81 -11.73
C ILE A 44 11.61 -5.51 -12.08
N ARG A 45 12.13 -6.33 -11.17
CA ARG A 45 13.36 -7.15 -11.31
C ARG A 45 13.23 -8.39 -10.42
N PRO A 46 13.99 -9.49 -10.57
CA PRO A 46 13.82 -10.72 -9.77
C PRO A 46 13.68 -10.51 -8.25
N ASN A 47 14.40 -9.55 -7.67
CA ASN A 47 14.35 -9.23 -6.23
C ASN A 47 13.67 -7.88 -5.91
N ARG A 48 12.92 -7.30 -6.86
CA ARG A 48 12.28 -6.00 -6.69
C ARG A 48 10.86 -6.04 -7.23
N MET A 49 9.90 -5.92 -6.31
CA MET A 49 8.48 -5.83 -6.59
C MET A 49 7.90 -4.52 -6.05
N LYS A 50 6.85 -4.04 -6.70
CA LYS A 50 5.96 -2.98 -6.21
C LYS A 50 4.61 -3.57 -5.88
N ILE A 51 3.97 -3.02 -4.85
CA ILE A 51 2.60 -3.37 -4.47
C ILE A 51 1.77 -2.14 -4.71
N PHE A 52 0.64 -2.31 -5.37
CA PHE A 52 -0.33 -1.26 -5.58
C PHE A 52 -1.64 -1.65 -4.92
N VAL A 53 -2.20 -0.68 -4.18
CA VAL A 53 -3.56 -0.71 -3.68
C VAL A 53 -4.38 0.24 -4.53
N GLY A 54 -5.50 -0.23 -5.09
CA GLY A 54 -6.30 0.60 -5.96
C GLY A 54 -7.77 0.22 -6.03
N SER A 55 -8.56 1.10 -6.62
CA SER A 55 -9.98 0.89 -6.92
C SER A 55 -10.40 1.88 -8.02
N HIS A 56 -11.28 1.45 -8.93
CA HIS A 56 -11.88 2.29 -9.98
C HIS A 56 -10.87 3.17 -10.75
N GLY A 57 -9.75 2.58 -11.19
CA GLY A 57 -8.73 3.27 -11.97
C GLY A 57 -7.72 4.09 -11.16
N ASN A 58 -7.96 4.30 -9.86
CA ASN A 58 -7.01 4.96 -8.97
C ASN A 58 -6.16 3.92 -8.23
N ARG A 59 -4.85 4.10 -8.15
CA ARG A 59 -3.95 3.22 -7.38
C ARG A 59 -2.79 3.96 -6.75
N LEU A 60 -2.33 3.45 -5.62
CA LEU A 60 -1.22 3.97 -4.83
C LEU A 60 -0.18 2.88 -4.61
N GLU A 61 1.10 3.22 -4.79
CA GLU A 61 2.20 2.30 -4.44
C GLU A 61 2.35 2.24 -2.92
N VAL A 62 2.30 1.03 -2.34
CA VAL A 62 2.50 0.77 -0.92
C VAL A 62 3.69 -0.17 -0.69
N GLY A 63 4.15 -0.23 0.56
CA GLY A 63 5.33 -0.96 0.99
C GLY A 63 6.62 -0.31 0.49
N ARG A 64 6.63 0.99 0.17
CA ARG A 64 7.81 1.68 -0.39
C ARG A 64 8.97 1.74 0.60
N LEU A 65 8.62 1.82 1.88
CA LEU A 65 9.56 1.89 3.00
C LEU A 65 9.96 0.52 3.56
N LEU A 66 9.36 -0.56 3.04
CA LEU A 66 9.62 -1.93 3.49
C LEU A 66 10.70 -2.63 2.64
N PRO A 67 11.55 -3.45 3.27
CA PRO A 67 12.40 -4.39 2.56
C PRO A 67 11.59 -5.37 1.71
N ALA A 68 12.16 -5.88 0.61
CA ALA A 68 11.49 -6.82 -0.29
C ALA A 68 10.92 -8.06 0.43
N ALA A 69 11.62 -8.57 1.45
CA ALA A 69 11.16 -9.69 2.27
C ALA A 69 9.82 -9.42 2.98
N LYS A 70 9.59 -8.18 3.47
CA LYS A 70 8.37 -7.80 4.20
C LYS A 70 7.22 -7.38 3.30
N LYS A 71 7.47 -7.17 2.00
CA LYS A 71 6.41 -6.78 1.05
C LYS A 71 5.35 -7.87 0.89
N ARG A 72 5.75 -9.14 0.88
CA ARG A 72 4.79 -10.26 0.82
C ARG A 72 3.88 -10.30 2.04
N ASP A 73 4.42 -10.07 3.23
CA ASP A 73 3.63 -10.02 4.47
C ASP A 73 2.62 -8.88 4.44
N LEU A 74 3.05 -7.68 3.99
CA LEU A 74 2.16 -6.54 3.81
C LEU A 74 1.00 -6.87 2.85
N MET A 75 1.30 -7.49 1.71
CA MET A 75 0.26 -7.90 0.75
C MET A 75 -0.77 -8.83 1.40
N ASN A 76 -0.31 -9.82 2.17
CA ASN A 76 -1.21 -10.75 2.87
C ASN A 76 -2.06 -10.03 3.91
N GLN A 77 -1.48 -9.08 4.66
CA GLN A 77 -2.22 -8.28 5.63
C GLN A 77 -3.32 -7.45 4.94
N ILE A 78 -3.02 -6.74 3.85
CA ILE A 78 -4.02 -5.93 3.14
C ILE A 78 -5.13 -6.81 2.55
N LYS A 79 -4.82 -8.02 2.06
CA LYS A 79 -5.83 -8.99 1.61
C LYS A 79 -6.78 -9.38 2.74
N LEU A 80 -6.26 -9.66 3.93
CA LEU A 80 -7.08 -9.98 5.10
C LEU A 80 -8.02 -8.82 5.47
N LEU A 81 -7.55 -7.57 5.38
CA LEU A 81 -8.39 -6.38 5.62
C LEU A 81 -9.56 -6.25 4.62
N ALA A 82 -9.40 -6.78 3.41
CA ALA A 82 -10.41 -6.72 2.35
C ALA A 82 -11.42 -7.89 2.38
N THR A 83 -11.24 -8.89 3.25
CA THR A 83 -12.02 -10.15 3.24
C THR A 83 -13.00 -10.27 4.42
N VAL A 84 -13.43 -9.15 5.04
CA VAL A 84 -14.38 -9.15 6.18
C VAL A 84 -15.77 -8.70 5.78
#